data_AF-A0ABD7C5T8-F1
#
_entry.id   AF-A0ABD7C5T8-F1
#
_cell.length_a   1.000
_cell.length_b   1.000
_cell.length_c   1.000
_cell.angle_alpha   90.00
_cell.angle_beta   90.00
_cell.angle_gamma   90.00
#
_symmetry.space_group_name_H-M   'P 1'
#
loop_
_entity.id
_entity.type
_entity.pdbx_description
1 polymer ?
#
loop_
_entity_poly.entity_id
_entity_poly.type
_entity_poly.pdbx_seq_one_letter_code
_entity_poly.pdbx_strand_id
1 'polypeptide(L)'
;MPFQFQAKPYSSLDPISETEIPRPRIGPTVLADGRHGTEYQFAIYRGESRVGGVGFDGWDETTQDEGRSVHCFVFDLKHAQVIHAMLAYKQTLGNADDDFTYLKGLAQGFVLSFAGRTDNDESLRYLAVTSPQALMESQIPAPADVVTLTDGSIVLASVEVPAFGA
;
A
#
# COMPACT_ATOMS: atom_id res chain seq x y z
N MET A 1 16.03 7.67 -6.72
CA MET A 1 16.43 6.24 -6.66
C MET A 1 15.21 5.51 -6.17
N PRO A 2 14.57 4.72 -7.04
CA PRO A 2 13.29 4.08 -6.73
C PRO A 2 13.48 3.15 -5.53
N PHE A 3 12.49 3.14 -4.64
CA PHE A 3 12.46 2.16 -3.55
C PHE A 3 12.49 0.74 -4.13
N GLN A 4 13.25 -0.15 -3.49
CA GLN A 4 13.34 -1.56 -3.84
C GLN A 4 13.00 -2.43 -2.63
N PHE A 5 11.77 -2.24 -2.12
CA PHE A 5 11.29 -3.00 -0.98
C PHE A 5 11.32 -4.51 -1.24
N GLN A 6 11.77 -5.23 -0.23
CA GLN A 6 11.75 -6.69 -0.16
C GLN A 6 10.89 -7.11 1.03
N ALA A 7 10.13 -8.18 0.87
CA ALA A 7 9.39 -8.77 1.96
C ALA A 7 10.34 -9.34 3.02
N LYS A 8 9.99 -9.13 4.28
CA LYS A 8 10.57 -9.76 5.48
C LYS A 8 9.42 -10.36 6.29
N PRO A 9 9.69 -11.29 7.22
CA PRO A 9 8.65 -11.79 8.11
C PRO A 9 7.92 -10.64 8.82
N TYR A 10 6.67 -10.40 8.43
CA TYR A 10 5.82 -9.32 8.95
C TYR A 10 6.39 -7.89 8.82
N SER A 11 7.24 -7.63 7.83
CA SER A 11 7.68 -6.27 7.47
C SER A 11 8.12 -6.20 6.01
N SER A 12 8.42 -5.00 5.52
CA SER A 12 9.15 -4.81 4.28
C SER A 12 10.34 -3.88 4.49
N LEU A 13 11.42 -4.12 3.74
CA LEU A 13 12.66 -3.36 3.85
C LEU A 13 13.16 -2.98 2.47
N ASP A 14 13.41 -1.70 2.24
CA ASP A 14 14.27 -1.26 1.14
C ASP A 14 15.72 -1.14 1.67
N PRO A 15 16.64 -2.04 1.27
CA PRO A 15 18.00 -2.05 1.80
C PRO A 15 18.83 -0.86 1.33
N ILE A 16 18.43 -0.16 0.26
CA ILE A 16 19.20 0.97 -0.30
C ILE A 16 18.96 2.23 0.53
N SER A 17 17.69 2.54 0.83
CA SER A 17 17.34 3.69 1.68
C SER A 17 17.36 3.37 3.18
N GLU A 18 17.51 2.09 3.53
CA GLU A 18 17.32 1.55 4.89
C GLU A 18 15.90 1.81 5.44
N THR A 19 14.93 1.96 4.53
CA THR A 19 13.54 2.21 4.92
C THR A 19 12.85 0.91 5.28
N GLU A 20 12.36 0.80 6.52
CA GLU A 20 11.58 -0.35 6.97
C GLU A 20 10.14 0.06 7.27
N ILE A 21 9.21 -0.80 6.84
CA ILE A 21 7.77 -0.69 7.11
C ILE A 21 7.35 -1.98 7.82
N PRO A 22 7.21 -1.96 9.16
CA PRO A 22 6.71 -3.10 9.90
C PRO A 22 5.22 -3.34 9.60
N ARG A 23 4.73 -4.52 9.99
CA ARG A 23 3.30 -4.85 9.97
C ARG A 23 2.49 -3.70 10.60
N PRO A 24 1.45 -3.20 9.91
CA PRO A 24 0.67 -2.07 10.41
C PRO A 24 -0.18 -2.49 11.61
N ARG A 25 -0.63 -1.49 12.37
CA ARG A 25 -1.80 -1.68 13.23
C ARG A 25 -3.04 -1.65 12.36
N ILE A 26 -3.98 -2.53 12.66
CA ILE A 26 -5.20 -2.73 11.88
C ILE A 26 -6.38 -2.63 12.85
N GLY A 27 -7.36 -1.82 12.49
CA GLY A 27 -8.58 -1.60 13.28
C GLY A 27 -9.84 -1.60 12.40
N PRO A 28 -11.03 -1.81 12.98
CA PRO A 28 -12.27 -1.65 12.24
C PRO A 28 -12.59 -0.17 12.02
N THR A 29 -13.18 0.17 10.87
CA THR A 29 -13.73 1.51 10.58
C THR A 29 -15.11 1.41 9.93
N VAL A 30 -15.75 2.55 9.75
CA VAL A 30 -16.98 2.71 8.95
C VAL A 30 -16.67 3.69 7.83
N LEU A 31 -16.79 3.24 6.58
CA LEU A 31 -16.53 4.03 5.39
C LEU A 31 -17.60 5.12 5.20
N ALA A 32 -17.32 6.10 4.35
CA ALA A 32 -18.21 7.23 4.10
C ALA A 32 -19.61 6.81 3.57
N ASP A 33 -19.70 5.66 2.91
CA ASP A 33 -20.95 5.07 2.42
C ASP A 33 -21.67 4.19 3.46
N GLY A 34 -21.15 4.12 4.68
CA GLY A 34 -21.70 3.34 5.80
C GLY A 34 -21.30 1.87 5.82
N ARG A 35 -20.51 1.38 4.84
CA ARG A 35 -19.98 0.02 4.87
C ARG A 35 -18.93 -0.15 5.96
N HIS A 36 -18.78 -1.38 6.45
CA HIS A 36 -17.64 -1.76 7.28
C HIS A 36 -16.36 -1.69 6.44
N GLY A 37 -15.33 -1.12 7.01
CA GLY A 37 -14.00 -1.07 6.42
C GLY A 37 -12.91 -1.41 7.43
N THR A 38 -11.68 -1.30 6.96
CA THR A 38 -10.47 -1.55 7.73
C THR A 38 -9.62 -0.29 7.79
N GLU A 39 -9.28 0.18 8.98
CA GLU A 39 -8.29 1.24 9.17
C GLU A 39 -6.90 0.61 9.25
N TYR A 40 -5.97 1.10 8.43
CA TYR A 40 -4.57 0.72 8.47
C TYR A 40 -3.73 1.87 9.00
N GLN A 41 -2.81 1.59 9.93
CA GLN A 41 -1.85 2.55 10.45
C GLN A 41 -0.43 1.99 10.31
N PHE A 42 0.27 2.48 9.30
CA PHE A 42 1.66 2.11 9.02
C PHE A 42 2.62 3.01 9.80
N ALA A 43 3.67 2.43 10.34
CA ALA A 43 4.85 3.16 10.77
C ALA A 43 5.93 3.06 9.69
N ILE A 44 6.77 4.09 9.58
CA ILE A 44 7.89 4.12 8.63
C ILE A 44 9.16 4.41 9.44
N TYR A 45 10.17 3.57 9.26
CA TYR A 45 11.46 3.64 9.92
C TYR A 45 12.57 3.84 8.89
N ARG A 46 13.68 4.44 9.34
CA ARG A 46 14.96 4.45 8.64
C ARG A 46 16.04 3.99 9.61
N GLY A 47 16.56 2.78 9.39
CA GLY A 47 17.28 2.06 10.43
C GLY A 47 16.45 1.97 11.72
N GLU A 48 17.05 2.28 12.87
CA GLU A 48 16.37 2.23 14.17
C GLU A 48 15.45 3.43 14.45
N SER A 49 15.47 4.47 13.59
CA SER A 49 14.74 5.71 13.83
C SER A 49 13.38 5.71 13.17
N ARG A 50 12.32 5.96 13.94
CA ARG A 50 10.98 6.18 13.36
C ARG A 50 10.94 7.52 12.64
N VAL A 51 10.67 7.48 11.33
CA VAL A 51 10.52 8.64 10.47
C VAL A 51 9.10 9.19 10.53
N GLY A 52 8.10 8.31 10.62
CA GLY A 52 6.70 8.74 10.62
C GLY A 52 5.68 7.63 10.64
N GLY A 53 4.49 7.94 10.12
CA GLY A 53 3.44 6.96 9.89
C GLY A 53 2.33 7.51 9.00
N VAL A 54 1.66 6.61 8.28
CA VAL A 54 0.57 6.93 7.38
C VAL A 54 -0.64 6.09 7.79
N GLY A 55 -1.77 6.76 8.01
CA GLY A 55 -3.05 6.15 8.29
C GLY A 55 -4.00 6.32 7.12
N PHE A 56 -4.75 5.27 6.78
CA PHE A 56 -5.80 5.31 5.75
C PHE A 56 -6.81 4.19 5.96
N ASP A 57 -7.99 4.38 5.41
CA ASP A 57 -9.03 3.36 5.36
C ASP A 57 -8.82 2.41 4.16
N GLY A 58 -9.52 1.30 4.21
CA GLY A 58 -9.54 0.29 3.17
C GLY A 58 -10.75 -0.61 3.34
N TRP A 59 -10.88 -1.58 2.46
CA TRP A 59 -11.98 -2.53 2.48
C TRP A 59 -11.57 -3.87 1.89
N ASP A 60 -12.40 -4.88 2.15
CA ASP A 60 -12.12 -6.24 1.79
C ASP A 60 -13.12 -6.72 0.74
N GLU A 61 -12.63 -7.45 -0.26
CA GLU A 61 -13.45 -8.06 -1.31
C GLU A 61 -13.01 -9.51 -1.54
N THR A 62 -13.97 -10.39 -1.81
CA THR A 62 -13.64 -11.74 -2.28
C THR A 62 -13.72 -11.77 -3.80
N THR A 63 -12.58 -12.07 -4.43
CA THR A 63 -12.48 -12.22 -5.88
C THR A 63 -12.30 -13.68 -6.26
N GLN A 64 -12.60 -14.03 -7.51
CA GLN A 64 -12.33 -15.34 -8.07
C GLN A 64 -11.18 -15.20 -9.07
N ASP A 65 -10.07 -15.89 -8.82
CA ASP A 65 -8.92 -15.92 -9.71
C ASP A 65 -8.63 -17.38 -10.12
N GLU A 66 -8.68 -17.66 -11.42
CA GLU A 66 -8.52 -19.02 -11.98
C GLU A 66 -9.35 -20.11 -11.27
N GLY A 67 -10.55 -19.75 -10.78
CA GLY A 67 -11.45 -20.66 -10.05
C GLY A 67 -11.09 -20.87 -8.57
N ARG A 68 -10.14 -20.11 -8.03
CA ARG A 68 -9.80 -20.05 -6.60
C ARG A 68 -10.36 -18.76 -5.99
N SER A 69 -10.93 -18.89 -4.80
CA SER A 69 -11.32 -17.72 -4.01
C SER A 69 -10.06 -17.02 -3.51
N VAL A 70 -9.92 -15.73 -3.81
CA VAL A 70 -8.82 -14.88 -3.34
C VAL A 70 -9.42 -13.74 -2.53
N HIS A 71 -9.01 -13.64 -1.27
CA HIS A 71 -9.42 -12.56 -0.40
C HIS A 71 -8.55 -11.34 -0.66
N CYS A 72 -9.14 -10.27 -1.19
CA CYS A 72 -8.45 -9.04 -1.55
C CYS A 72 -8.67 -7.96 -0.49
N PHE A 73 -7.58 -7.49 0.12
CA PHE A 73 -7.55 -6.32 0.99
C PHE A 73 -7.16 -5.11 0.14
N VAL A 74 -8.03 -4.11 0.06
CA VAL A 74 -7.81 -2.89 -0.72
C VAL A 74 -7.41 -1.75 0.21
N PHE A 75 -6.28 -1.11 -0.07
CA PHE A 75 -5.83 0.10 0.61
C PHE A 75 -6.34 1.32 -0.16
N ASP A 76 -7.20 2.12 0.47
CA ASP A 76 -7.79 3.30 -0.14
C ASP A 76 -6.88 4.53 -0.04
N LEU A 77 -6.04 4.71 -1.05
CA LEU A 77 -5.18 5.88 -1.18
C LEU A 77 -5.81 6.94 -2.13
N LYS A 78 -7.15 6.91 -2.31
CA LYS A 78 -7.90 7.84 -3.19
C LYS A 78 -8.20 9.18 -2.51
N HIS A 79 -7.67 9.44 -1.33
CA HIS A 79 -7.84 10.72 -0.64
C HIS A 79 -6.57 11.56 -0.74
N ALA A 80 -6.69 12.82 -1.20
CA ALA A 80 -5.54 13.73 -1.32
C ALA A 80 -4.77 13.89 0.01
N GLN A 81 -5.47 13.91 1.14
CA GLN A 81 -4.83 13.96 2.47
C GLN A 81 -3.89 12.76 2.74
N VAL A 82 -4.24 11.56 2.26
CA VAL A 82 -3.41 10.35 2.40
C VAL A 82 -2.18 10.46 1.51
N ILE A 83 -2.35 10.94 0.27
CA ILE A 83 -1.25 11.20 -0.65
C ILE A 83 -0.27 12.22 -0.05
N HIS A 84 -0.77 13.32 0.50
CA HIS A 84 0.07 14.32 1.15
C HIS A 84 0.79 13.75 2.39
N ALA A 85 0.12 12.90 3.18
CA ALA A 85 0.74 12.23 4.32
C ALA A 85 1.87 11.29 3.89
N MET A 86 1.70 10.58 2.77
CA MET A 86 2.78 9.78 2.17
C MET A 86 3.95 10.67 1.74
N LEU A 87 3.68 11.74 0.98
CA LEU A 87 4.71 12.66 0.46
C LEU A 87 5.49 13.40 1.57
N ALA A 88 4.89 13.61 2.74
CA ALA A 88 5.52 14.33 3.85
C ALA A 88 6.88 13.74 4.27
N TYR A 89 7.12 12.45 4.03
CA TYR A 89 8.34 11.77 4.43
C TYR A 89 9.38 11.62 3.32
N LYS A 90 9.06 12.02 2.08
CA LYS A 90 9.90 11.80 0.90
C LYS A 90 11.33 12.32 1.07
N GLN A 91 11.48 13.57 1.52
CA GLN A 91 12.79 14.18 1.74
C GLN A 91 13.56 13.51 2.88
N THR A 92 12.90 13.16 3.98
CA THR A 92 13.52 12.50 5.14
C THR A 92 14.01 11.09 4.81
N LEU A 93 13.29 10.38 3.94
CA LEU A 93 13.69 9.08 3.39
C LEU A 93 14.75 9.19 2.29
N GLY A 94 15.16 10.41 1.92
CA GLY A 94 16.20 10.65 0.91
C GLY A 94 15.79 10.21 -0.50
N ASN A 95 14.48 10.08 -0.77
CA ASN A 95 14.02 9.70 -2.10
C ASN A 95 13.97 10.93 -3.02
N ALA A 96 14.64 10.82 -4.17
CA ALA A 96 14.80 11.87 -5.16
C ALA A 96 14.02 11.63 -6.47
N ASP A 97 13.16 10.61 -6.53
CA ASP A 97 12.34 10.36 -7.71
C ASP A 97 11.23 11.41 -7.82
N ASP A 98 10.43 11.36 -8.89
CA ASP A 98 9.19 12.15 -8.95
C ASP A 98 8.15 11.65 -7.92
N ASP A 99 7.12 12.46 -7.67
CA ASP A 99 6.13 12.17 -6.62
C ASP A 99 5.33 10.91 -6.92
N PHE A 100 5.00 10.63 -8.19
CA PHE A 100 4.24 9.44 -8.54
C PHE A 100 5.07 8.16 -8.34
N THR A 101 6.32 8.16 -8.80
CA THR A 101 7.27 7.05 -8.58
C THR A 101 7.50 6.79 -7.10
N TYR A 102 7.62 7.85 -6.29
CA TYR A 102 7.73 7.74 -4.84
C TYR A 102 6.49 7.10 -4.20
N LEU A 103 5.29 7.57 -4.55
CA LEU A 103 4.03 7.02 -4.05
C LEU A 103 3.90 5.54 -4.39
N LYS A 104 4.22 5.16 -5.63
CA LYS A 104 4.21 3.77 -6.09
C LYS A 104 5.14 2.89 -5.26
N GLY A 105 6.38 3.36 -5.04
CA GLY A 105 7.37 2.64 -4.23
C GLY A 105 6.97 2.51 -2.77
N LEU A 106 6.42 3.57 -2.15
CA LEU A 106 5.97 3.51 -0.76
C LEU A 106 4.73 2.61 -0.60
N ALA A 107 3.78 2.68 -1.53
CA ALA A 107 2.64 1.76 -1.58
C ALA A 107 3.08 0.30 -1.75
N GLN A 108 4.14 0.05 -2.54
CA GLN A 108 4.75 -1.28 -2.64
C GLN A 108 5.29 -1.78 -1.30
N GLY A 109 5.94 -0.92 -0.53
CA GLY A 109 6.38 -1.25 0.83
C GLY A 109 5.22 -1.57 1.77
N PHE A 110 4.10 -0.85 1.68
CA PHE A 110 2.89 -1.16 2.46
C PHE A 110 2.36 -2.56 2.16
N VAL A 111 2.13 -2.90 0.89
CA VAL A 111 1.59 -4.23 0.53
C VAL A 111 2.60 -5.34 0.87
N LEU A 112 3.90 -5.13 0.63
CA LEU A 112 4.94 -6.12 0.93
C LEU A 112 5.11 -6.40 2.42
N SER A 113 4.69 -5.50 3.31
CA SER A 113 4.71 -5.76 4.76
C SER A 113 3.84 -6.96 5.18
N PHE A 114 2.91 -7.37 4.31
CA PHE A 114 2.07 -8.56 4.47
C PHE A 114 2.58 -9.79 3.71
N ALA A 115 3.50 -9.63 2.76
CA ALA A 115 3.96 -10.72 1.91
C ALA A 115 4.79 -11.76 2.66
N GLY A 116 5.39 -11.39 3.79
CA GLY A 116 6.07 -12.33 4.69
C GLY A 116 5.15 -13.04 5.67
N ARG A 117 3.83 -12.93 5.52
CA ARG A 117 2.85 -13.68 6.29
C ARG A 117 2.86 -15.14 5.85
N THR A 118 2.92 -16.06 6.80
CA THR A 118 3.01 -17.50 6.54
C THR A 118 1.95 -18.30 7.29
N ASP A 119 0.94 -17.64 7.83
CA ASP A 119 -0.08 -18.23 8.71
C ASP A 119 -1.51 -18.08 8.15
N ASN A 120 -1.64 -17.79 6.85
CA ASN A 120 -2.91 -17.61 6.18
C ASN A 120 -3.39 -18.93 5.55
N ASP A 121 -4.62 -19.34 5.88
CA ASP A 121 -5.22 -20.58 5.37
C ASP A 121 -5.84 -20.43 3.96
N GLU A 122 -5.92 -19.21 3.44
CA GLU A 122 -6.42 -18.88 2.12
C GLU A 122 -5.45 -17.98 1.35
N SER A 123 -5.58 -17.92 0.03
CA SER A 123 -4.81 -17.00 -0.80
C SER A 123 -5.30 -15.58 -0.60
N LEU A 124 -4.37 -14.67 -0.29
CA LEU A 124 -4.66 -13.26 -0.05
C LEU A 124 -4.07 -12.40 -1.18
N ARG A 125 -4.68 -11.25 -1.41
CA ARG A 125 -4.13 -10.18 -2.24
C ARG A 125 -4.21 -8.88 -1.47
N TYR A 126 -3.14 -8.09 -1.46
CA TYR A 126 -3.16 -6.72 -0.94
C TYR A 126 -2.96 -5.78 -2.11
N LEU A 127 -3.90 -4.85 -2.30
CA LEU A 127 -3.97 -3.97 -3.46
C LEU A 127 -4.04 -2.52 -3.00
N ALA A 128 -3.02 -1.73 -3.32
CA ALA A 128 -3.01 -0.31 -3.05
C ALA A 128 -3.48 0.47 -4.27
N VAL A 129 -4.56 1.24 -4.10
CA VAL A 129 -5.20 1.98 -5.18
C VAL A 129 -5.28 3.47 -4.86
N THR A 130 -5.18 4.29 -5.90
CA THR A 130 -5.51 5.71 -5.85
C THR A 130 -6.47 6.07 -6.97
N SER A 131 -6.78 7.35 -7.17
CA SER A 131 -7.66 7.81 -8.24
C SER A 131 -7.03 8.96 -9.02
N PRO A 132 -7.40 9.15 -10.31
CA PRO A 132 -6.98 10.33 -11.08
C PRO A 132 -7.33 11.64 -10.37
N GLN A 133 -8.49 11.70 -9.72
CA GLN A 133 -8.94 12.87 -8.97
C GLN A 133 -8.01 13.17 -7.78
N ALA A 134 -7.65 12.16 -6.98
CA ALA A 134 -6.77 12.35 -5.82
C ALA A 134 -5.38 12.84 -6.22
N LEU A 135 -4.84 12.28 -7.32
CA LEU A 135 -3.56 12.72 -7.88
C LEU A 135 -3.64 14.16 -8.38
N MET A 136 -4.70 14.52 -9.10
CA MET A 136 -4.93 15.89 -9.56
C MET A 136 -5.04 16.89 -8.41
N GLU A 137 -5.84 16.58 -7.39
CA GLU A 137 -5.99 17.40 -6.18
C GLU A 137 -4.65 17.57 -5.44
N SER A 138 -3.79 16.55 -5.50
CA SER A 138 -2.44 16.58 -4.93
C SER A 138 -1.40 17.19 -5.87
N GLN A 139 -1.80 17.66 -7.06
CA GLN A 139 -0.95 18.22 -8.11
C GLN A 139 0.12 17.25 -8.66
N ILE A 140 -0.18 15.95 -8.64
CA ILE A 140 0.72 14.89 -9.10
C ILE A 140 0.28 14.45 -10.50
N PRO A 141 1.13 14.58 -11.52
CA PRO A 141 0.81 14.08 -12.85
C PRO A 141 0.83 12.54 -12.84
N ALA A 142 -0.27 11.92 -13.28
CA ALA A 142 -0.30 10.48 -13.51
C ALA A 142 0.40 10.14 -14.85
N PRO A 143 1.27 9.12 -14.90
CA PRO A 143 1.80 8.59 -16.15
C PRO A 143 0.69 8.07 -17.07
N ALA A 144 0.93 8.06 -18.39
CA ALA A 144 -0.05 7.60 -19.37
C ALA A 144 -0.28 6.08 -19.37
N ASP A 145 0.67 5.31 -18.83
CA ASP A 145 0.74 3.85 -18.85
C ASP A 145 0.38 3.23 -17.49
N VAL A 146 -0.36 3.95 -16.65
CA VAL A 146 -0.84 3.43 -15.37
C VAL A 146 -1.83 2.27 -15.56
N VAL A 147 -1.70 1.26 -14.69
CA VAL A 147 -2.68 0.17 -14.62
C VAL A 147 -3.93 0.71 -13.92
N THR A 148 -5.08 0.53 -14.58
CA THR A 148 -6.38 0.95 -14.04
C THR A 148 -7.31 -0.24 -13.85
N LEU A 149 -8.10 -0.19 -12.78
CA LEU A 149 -9.20 -1.12 -12.54
C LEU A 149 -10.43 -0.70 -13.36
N THR A 150 -11.43 -1.59 -13.41
CA THR A 150 -12.70 -1.34 -14.13
C THR A 150 -13.48 -0.14 -13.59
N ASP A 151 -13.29 0.21 -12.32
CA ASP A 151 -13.89 1.38 -11.68
C ASP A 151 -13.11 2.69 -11.91
N GLY A 152 -12.02 2.63 -12.69
CA GLY A 152 -11.15 3.78 -12.99
C GLY A 152 -10.10 4.07 -11.93
N SER A 153 -10.01 3.28 -10.86
CA SER A 153 -8.93 3.39 -9.88
C SER A 153 -7.58 3.07 -10.51
N ILE A 154 -6.53 3.77 -10.08
CA ILE A 154 -5.15 3.51 -10.49
C ILE A 154 -4.50 2.58 -9.48
N VAL A 155 -3.90 1.49 -9.95
CA VAL A 155 -3.14 0.57 -9.11
C VAL A 155 -1.75 1.13 -8.87
N LEU A 156 -1.41 1.40 -7.60
CA LEU A 156 -0.07 1.80 -7.19
C LEU A 156 0.79 0.57 -6.89
N ALA A 157 0.25 -0.42 -6.19
CA ALA A 157 0.96 -1.66 -5.88
C ALA A 157 0.00 -2.82 -5.64
N SER A 158 0.50 -4.03 -5.84
CA SER A 158 -0.20 -5.27 -5.51
C SER A 158 0.79 -6.32 -5.03
N VAL A 159 0.37 -7.18 -4.10
CA VAL A 159 1.08 -8.42 -3.80
C VAL A 159 0.08 -9.55 -3.53
N GLU A 160 0.44 -10.74 -3.99
CA GLU A 160 -0.27 -11.98 -3.67
C GLU A 160 0.48 -12.72 -2.57
N VAL A 161 -0.28 -13.26 -1.61
CA VAL A 161 0.22 -14.08 -0.53
C VAL A 161 -0.45 -15.45 -0.64
N PRO A 162 0.29 -16.49 -1.05
CA PRO A 162 -0.29 -17.82 -1.22
C PRO A 162 -0.75 -18.38 0.13
N ALA A 163 -1.78 -19.23 0.09
CA ALA A 163 -2.19 -19.99 1.27
C ALA A 163 -1.02 -20.81 1.83
N PHE A 164 -1.00 -20.98 3.15
CA PHE A 164 -0.01 -21.81 3.82
C PHE A 164 -0.11 -23.26 3.34
N GLY A 165 1.01 -23.79 2.82
CA GLY A 165 1.10 -25.16 2.31
C GLY A 165 0.64 -25.37 0.85
N ALA A 166 0.41 -24.28 0.10
CA ALA A 166 0.14 -24.31 -1.35
C ALA A 166 1.37 -24.60 -2.21
#